data_AF-A0AAV5S0W4-F1
#
_entry.id   AF-A0AAV5S0W4-F1
#
_cell.length_a   1.000
_cell.length_b   1.000
_cell.length_c   1.000
_cell.angle_alpha   90.00
_cell.angle_beta   90.00
_cell.angle_gamma   90.00
#
_symmetry.space_group_name_H-M   'P 1'
#
loop_
_entity.id
_entity.type
_entity.pdbx_description
1 polymer ?
#
loop_
_entity_poly.entity_id
_entity_poly.type
_entity_poly.pdbx_seq_one_letter_code
_entity_poly.pdbx_strand_id
1 'polypeptide(L)'
;MSLGVMKLFAEYMGRIGRVAVVVEGVQSVEVLSVVGDTLELRYVDASSPDQEWTSTQVRLPATVDLDSSRIAFTEQSSGKVRSFQLHLNAPKSSEPAGFNSADEECEKWSKSQLNKLRPFQLECDACKTVILSSEDFPRLSDMPSEHWRELMDYWHCHKPSVKDTPSEGALYSSTYNHSLRPTATEILIGKAYFLVLPESINKCTISGTNLKCKGCGSQLGEVTSDNLYKLHKWRLVLRDDRGTCDTFSAMDDVLGSLVEYAREQSGRYLLVKCKGSTAQQLLWLFNTHLGVTLPDGRILTNAMKILVTADEQAVRTARTKHNVDEITVEEEPYNQCVHSLAERNGLLPSSLQIFGAWRVHYVKLFES
;
A
#
# COMPACT_ATOMS: atom_id res chain seq x y z
N MET A 1 -9.40 -23.04 -20.80
CA MET A 1 -10.61 -22.29 -20.41
C MET A 1 -11.12 -22.94 -19.15
N SER A 2 -10.77 -22.43 -17.97
CA SER A 2 -11.38 -22.96 -16.74
C SER A 2 -12.84 -22.53 -16.77
N LEU A 3 -13.75 -23.49 -16.90
CA LEU A 3 -15.17 -23.30 -16.58
C LEU A 3 -15.21 -22.80 -15.14
N GLY A 4 -15.42 -21.50 -14.99
CA GLY A 4 -15.10 -20.77 -13.76
C GLY A 4 -16.32 -20.67 -12.89
N VAL A 5 -16.16 -21.11 -11.64
CA VAL A 5 -17.00 -20.75 -10.50
C VAL A 5 -17.36 -19.26 -10.57
N MET A 6 -18.61 -18.93 -10.29
CA MET A 6 -19.12 -17.55 -10.20
C MET A 6 -18.14 -16.64 -9.42
N LYS A 7 -17.80 -15.50 -10.04
CA LYS A 7 -17.02 -14.42 -9.42
C LYS A 7 -17.90 -13.20 -9.23
N LEU A 8 -17.98 -12.69 -8.00
CA LEU A 8 -18.67 -11.45 -7.69
C LEU A 8 -17.70 -10.43 -7.09
N PHE A 9 -17.69 -9.23 -7.62
CA PHE A 9 -16.94 -8.10 -7.08
C PHE A 9 -17.88 -6.93 -6.83
N ALA A 10 -17.68 -6.20 -5.73
CA ALA A 10 -18.40 -4.97 -5.46
C ALA A 10 -17.45 -3.82 -5.09
N GLU A 11 -17.68 -2.63 -5.64
CA GLU A 11 -16.92 -1.40 -5.37
C GLU A 11 -17.87 -0.29 -4.89
N TYR A 12 -17.63 0.23 -3.69
CA TYR A 12 -18.31 1.41 -3.16
C TYR A 12 -17.54 2.67 -3.50
N MET A 13 -18.20 3.56 -4.23
CA MET A 13 -17.70 4.88 -4.61
C MET A 13 -18.41 5.95 -3.77
N GLY A 14 -17.94 6.17 -2.55
CA GLY A 14 -18.62 7.02 -1.56
C GLY A 14 -18.88 8.46 -2.01
N ARG A 15 -18.01 9.04 -2.85
CA ARG A 15 -18.19 10.40 -3.40
C ARG A 15 -19.47 10.54 -4.23
N ILE A 16 -19.83 9.51 -4.99
CA ILE A 16 -21.03 9.53 -5.82
C ILE A 16 -22.21 8.80 -5.18
N GLY A 17 -22.01 8.14 -4.05
CA GLY A 17 -23.05 7.41 -3.32
C GLY A 17 -23.56 6.20 -4.11
N ARG A 18 -22.64 5.39 -4.65
CA ARG A 18 -22.99 4.20 -5.42
C ARG A 18 -22.16 2.99 -5.05
N VAL A 19 -22.79 1.83 -5.03
CA VAL A 19 -22.13 0.52 -5.04
C VAL A 19 -22.32 -0.09 -6.42
N ALA A 20 -21.22 -0.38 -7.10
CA ALA A 20 -21.22 -1.13 -8.35
C ALA A 20 -20.91 -2.60 -8.05
N VAL A 21 -21.74 -3.51 -8.54
CA VAL A 21 -21.56 -4.96 -8.40
C VAL A 21 -21.36 -5.56 -9.79
N VAL A 22 -20.36 -6.42 -9.94
CA VAL A 22 -20.05 -7.14 -11.17
C VAL A 22 -20.03 -8.63 -10.88
N VAL A 23 -20.78 -9.40 -11.67
CA VAL A 23 -20.81 -10.86 -11.63
C VAL A 23 -20.34 -11.44 -12.96
N GLU A 24 -19.45 -12.44 -12.90
CA GLU A 24 -18.93 -13.18 -14.05
C GLU A 24 -18.98 -14.69 -13.75
N GLY A 25 -18.95 -15.53 -14.79
CA GLY A 25 -19.00 -17.00 -14.63
C GLY A 25 -20.42 -17.57 -14.50
N VAL A 26 -21.44 -16.81 -14.90
CA VAL A 26 -22.85 -17.22 -14.82
C VAL A 26 -23.56 -17.05 -16.17
N GLN A 27 -24.59 -17.86 -16.42
CA GLN A 27 -25.50 -17.72 -17.57
C GLN A 27 -26.62 -16.70 -17.29
N SER A 28 -27.09 -16.62 -16.06
CA SER A 28 -28.16 -15.72 -15.64
C SER A 28 -27.96 -15.38 -14.17
N VAL A 29 -28.35 -14.18 -13.75
CA VAL A 29 -28.31 -13.74 -12.36
C VAL A 29 -29.45 -12.77 -12.07
N GLU A 30 -30.07 -12.93 -10.92
CA GLU A 30 -31.19 -12.13 -10.46
C GLU A 30 -31.01 -11.76 -8.98
N VAL A 31 -31.44 -10.55 -8.63
CA VAL A 31 -31.46 -10.10 -7.24
C VAL A 31 -32.72 -10.66 -6.57
N LEU A 32 -32.56 -11.34 -5.44
CA LEU A 32 -33.66 -11.80 -4.60
C LEU A 32 -34.04 -10.76 -3.57
N SER A 33 -33.04 -10.24 -2.84
CA SER A 33 -33.25 -9.21 -1.83
C SER A 33 -31.97 -8.40 -1.63
N VAL A 34 -32.14 -7.19 -1.13
CA VAL A 34 -31.04 -6.35 -0.68
C VAL A 34 -31.49 -5.75 0.64
N VAL A 35 -30.73 -5.96 1.71
CA VAL A 35 -31.07 -5.46 3.05
C VAL A 35 -29.79 -4.99 3.73
N GLY A 36 -29.74 -3.70 4.08
CA GLY A 36 -28.56 -3.11 4.70
C GLY A 36 -27.35 -3.17 3.76
N ASP A 37 -26.35 -3.95 4.13
CA ASP A 37 -25.16 -4.24 3.31
C ASP A 37 -25.14 -5.69 2.79
N THR A 38 -26.28 -6.39 2.80
CA THR A 38 -26.37 -7.77 2.33
C THR A 38 -27.15 -7.83 1.02
N LEU A 39 -26.52 -8.40 -0.02
CA LEU A 39 -27.11 -8.68 -1.32
C LEU A 39 -27.37 -10.19 -1.42
N GLU A 40 -28.62 -10.56 -1.57
CA GLU A 40 -29.03 -11.93 -1.88
C GLU A 40 -29.38 -12.04 -3.35
N LEU A 41 -28.80 -13.04 -4.01
CA LEU A 41 -28.99 -13.27 -5.44
C LEU A 41 -29.17 -14.75 -5.73
N ARG A 42 -29.80 -15.04 -6.86
CA ARG A 42 -29.79 -16.36 -7.47
C ARG A 42 -29.13 -16.29 -8.84
N TYR A 43 -28.46 -17.35 -9.24
CA TYR A 43 -27.77 -17.43 -10.52
C TYR A 43 -27.76 -18.85 -11.08
N VAL A 44 -27.52 -18.95 -12.38
CA VAL A 44 -27.23 -20.20 -13.09
C VAL A 44 -25.75 -20.18 -13.44
N ASP A 45 -24.96 -21.09 -12.87
CA ASP A 45 -23.51 -21.14 -13.13
C ASP A 45 -23.22 -21.44 -14.62
N ALA A 46 -22.19 -20.82 -15.20
CA ALA A 46 -21.80 -21.05 -16.58
C ALA A 46 -21.39 -22.51 -16.86
N SER A 47 -20.92 -23.21 -15.83
CA SER A 47 -20.54 -24.61 -15.88
C SER A 47 -21.69 -25.58 -15.63
N SER A 48 -22.86 -25.10 -15.18
CA SER A 48 -24.01 -25.96 -14.85
C SER A 48 -24.68 -26.51 -16.12
N PRO A 49 -24.71 -27.84 -16.33
CA PRO A 49 -25.36 -28.44 -17.50
C PRO A 49 -26.89 -28.40 -17.40
N ASP A 50 -27.44 -28.46 -16.18
CA ASP A 50 -28.89 -28.60 -15.94
C ASP A 50 -29.61 -27.25 -15.80
N GLN A 51 -28.89 -26.13 -15.97
CA GLN A 51 -29.39 -24.77 -15.80
C GLN A 51 -30.08 -24.54 -14.44
N GLU A 52 -29.63 -25.25 -13.40
CA GLU A 52 -30.20 -25.14 -12.07
C GLU A 52 -29.86 -23.78 -11.42
N TRP A 53 -30.88 -23.15 -10.83
CA TRP A 53 -30.71 -21.91 -10.08
C TRP A 53 -30.14 -22.19 -8.69
N THR A 54 -29.01 -21.57 -8.38
CA THR A 54 -28.41 -21.57 -7.03
C THR A 54 -28.53 -20.19 -6.41
N SER A 55 -28.75 -20.10 -5.10
CA SER A 55 -28.79 -18.83 -4.35
C SER A 55 -27.54 -18.64 -3.50
N THR A 56 -27.11 -17.38 -3.35
CA THR A 56 -26.03 -17.01 -2.44
C THR A 56 -26.26 -15.61 -1.85
N GLN A 57 -25.60 -15.34 -0.73
CA GLN A 57 -25.61 -14.05 -0.05
C GLN A 57 -24.20 -13.47 -0.03
N VAL A 58 -24.09 -12.19 -0.34
CA VAL A 58 -22.81 -11.47 -0.36
C VAL A 58 -22.93 -10.19 0.45
N ARG A 59 -21.91 -9.93 1.26
CA ARG A 59 -21.74 -8.66 1.96
C ARG A 59 -21.17 -7.60 1.03
N LEU A 60 -21.89 -6.50 0.90
CA LEU A 60 -21.49 -5.30 0.17
C LEU A 60 -20.52 -4.47 1.00
N PRO A 61 -19.68 -3.64 0.36
CA PRO A 61 -18.71 -2.80 1.06
C PRO A 61 -19.30 -1.56 1.74
N ALA A 62 -20.61 -1.32 1.57
CA ALA A 62 -21.36 -0.27 2.22
C ALA A 62 -22.85 -0.66 2.32
N THR A 63 -23.56 -0.06 3.28
CA THR A 63 -25.02 -0.10 3.33
C THR A 63 -25.60 0.61 2.10
N VAL A 64 -26.68 0.07 1.53
CA VAL A 64 -27.34 0.62 0.34
C VAL A 64 -28.74 1.14 0.67
N ASP A 65 -29.13 2.21 -0.01
CA ASP A 65 -30.46 2.82 0.14
C ASP A 65 -31.42 2.15 -0.84
N LEU A 66 -32.47 1.51 -0.31
CA LEU A 66 -33.47 0.83 -1.11
C LEU A 66 -34.57 1.81 -1.53
N ASP A 67 -34.32 2.54 -2.61
CA ASP A 67 -35.35 3.42 -3.20
C ASP A 67 -35.50 3.25 -4.73
N SER A 68 -34.97 2.17 -5.29
CA SER A 68 -35.01 1.91 -6.74
C SER A 68 -36.08 0.90 -7.12
N SER A 69 -37.05 1.39 -7.91
CA SER A 69 -38.23 0.65 -8.37
C SER A 69 -37.94 -0.52 -9.33
N ARG A 70 -36.68 -0.78 -9.72
CA ARG A 70 -36.21 -2.03 -10.37
C ARG A 70 -34.71 -2.26 -10.11
N ILE A 71 -34.36 -3.15 -9.19
CA ILE A 71 -32.99 -3.62 -8.99
C ILE A 71 -32.78 -4.81 -9.93
N ALA A 72 -32.11 -4.59 -11.06
CA ALA A 72 -31.82 -5.64 -12.03
C ALA A 72 -30.39 -5.54 -12.53
N PHE A 73 -29.81 -6.70 -12.82
CA PHE A 73 -28.53 -6.76 -13.50
C PHE A 73 -28.69 -6.41 -14.98
N THR A 74 -27.76 -5.62 -15.49
CA THR A 74 -27.60 -5.39 -16.93
C THR A 74 -26.47 -6.27 -17.43
N GLU A 75 -26.75 -7.08 -18.44
CA GLU A 75 -25.75 -7.90 -19.09
C GLU A 75 -24.81 -7.03 -19.95
N GLN A 76 -23.52 -7.28 -19.84
CA GLN A 76 -22.49 -6.74 -20.72
C GLN A 76 -21.64 -7.86 -21.32
N SER A 77 -21.44 -7.77 -22.63
CA SER A 77 -20.59 -8.70 -23.39
C SER A 77 -19.40 -7.94 -23.97
N SER A 78 -18.19 -8.36 -23.60
CA SER A 78 -16.93 -7.84 -24.17
C SER A 78 -16.14 -9.01 -24.75
N GLY A 79 -16.18 -9.13 -26.09
CA GLY A 79 -15.61 -10.28 -26.79
C GLY A 79 -16.29 -11.60 -26.38
N LYS A 80 -15.53 -12.52 -25.78
CA LYS A 80 -16.03 -13.81 -25.28
C LYS A 80 -16.40 -13.80 -23.79
N VAL A 81 -16.20 -12.69 -23.10
CA VAL A 81 -16.47 -12.57 -21.67
C VAL A 81 -17.86 -11.96 -21.47
N ARG A 82 -18.70 -12.68 -20.73
CA ARG A 82 -20.04 -12.26 -20.33
C ARG A 82 -20.02 -11.87 -18.85
N SER A 83 -20.48 -10.67 -18.55
CA SER A 83 -20.56 -10.16 -17.18
C SER A 83 -21.88 -9.44 -16.94
N PHE A 84 -22.31 -9.39 -15.69
CA PHE A 84 -23.56 -8.77 -15.27
C PHE A 84 -23.24 -7.65 -14.30
N GLN A 85 -23.76 -6.45 -14.56
CA GLN A 85 -23.51 -5.27 -13.75
C GLN A 85 -24.77 -4.78 -13.06
N LEU A 86 -24.65 -4.44 -11.79
CA LEU A 86 -25.71 -3.83 -10.99
C LEU A 86 -25.17 -2.57 -10.31
N HIS A 87 -25.97 -1.51 -10.32
CA HIS A 87 -25.67 -0.28 -9.60
C HIS A 87 -26.71 -0.05 -8.52
N LEU A 88 -26.26 0.08 -7.28
CA LEU A 88 -27.07 0.35 -6.11
C LEU A 88 -26.76 1.76 -5.60
N ASN A 89 -27.78 2.47 -5.15
CA ASN A 89 -27.59 3.73 -4.44
C ASN A 89 -27.10 3.44 -3.02
N ALA A 90 -26.20 4.27 -2.52
CA ALA A 90 -25.68 4.17 -1.17
C ALA A 90 -25.48 5.58 -0.59
N PRO A 91 -25.43 5.71 0.75
CA PRO A 91 -25.13 6.98 1.37
C PRO A 91 -23.84 7.58 0.80
N LYS A 92 -23.85 8.87 0.51
CA LYS A 92 -22.62 9.59 0.15
C LYS A 92 -21.74 9.70 1.40
N SER A 93 -20.43 9.51 1.23
CA SER A 93 -19.48 9.76 2.31
C SER A 93 -19.45 11.26 2.63
N SER A 94 -19.77 11.65 3.86
CA SER A 94 -19.72 13.04 4.35
C SER A 94 -18.30 13.57 4.52
N GLU A 95 -17.32 12.67 4.62
CA GLU A 95 -15.90 13.00 4.63
C GLU A 95 -15.44 13.35 3.20
N PRO A 96 -14.82 14.53 2.98
CA PRO A 96 -13.98 14.66 1.81
C PRO A 96 -12.89 13.61 1.97
N ALA A 97 -12.91 12.55 1.16
CA ALA A 97 -11.80 11.61 1.01
C ALA A 97 -10.60 12.36 0.39
N GLY A 98 -10.08 13.35 1.10
CA GLY A 98 -8.78 13.92 0.89
C GLY A 98 -7.77 12.98 1.52
N PHE A 99 -6.58 12.95 0.93
CA PHE A 99 -5.46 12.14 1.41
C PHE A 99 -5.02 12.45 2.85
N ASN A 100 -5.59 13.48 3.48
CA ASN A 100 -5.08 14.10 4.70
C ASN A 100 -5.97 13.93 5.94
N SER A 101 -7.27 13.56 5.83
CA SER A 101 -8.19 13.67 6.99
C SER A 101 -8.47 12.36 7.75
N ALA A 102 -8.23 11.18 7.18
CA ALA A 102 -8.63 9.90 7.79
C ALA A 102 -7.48 8.93 8.08
N ASP A 103 -6.22 9.38 7.98
CA ASP A 103 -5.09 8.49 7.67
C ASP A 103 -4.03 8.31 8.78
N GLU A 104 -4.23 8.88 9.99
CA GLU A 104 -3.38 8.55 11.16
C GLU A 104 -3.43 7.05 11.53
N GLU A 105 -4.50 6.35 11.15
CA GLU A 105 -4.69 4.91 11.42
C GLU A 105 -3.97 4.00 10.42
N CYS A 106 -3.38 4.55 9.36
CA CYS A 106 -2.82 3.79 8.24
C CYS A 106 -1.28 3.74 8.30
N GLU A 107 -0.67 3.71 9.49
CA GLU A 107 0.79 3.60 9.65
C GLU A 107 1.18 2.51 10.63
N LYS A 108 1.66 1.39 10.09
CA LYS A 108 2.12 0.24 10.86
C LYS A 108 3.47 0.51 11.53
N TRP A 109 3.53 0.23 12.83
CA TRP A 109 4.68 0.49 13.70
C TRP A 109 5.09 1.97 13.72
N SER A 110 4.10 2.86 13.74
CA SER A 110 4.31 4.30 13.97
C SER A 110 4.73 4.57 15.41
N LYS A 111 5.27 5.77 15.70
CA LYS A 111 5.57 6.20 17.07
C LYS A 111 4.37 6.05 18.01
N SER A 112 3.18 6.44 17.56
CA SER A 112 1.95 6.34 18.36
C SER A 112 1.61 4.89 18.70
N GLN A 113 1.67 3.99 17.71
CA GLN A 113 1.42 2.57 17.92
C GLN A 113 2.46 1.93 18.85
N LEU A 114 3.75 2.14 18.58
CA LEU A 114 4.84 1.57 19.37
C LEU A 114 4.84 2.06 20.82
N ASN A 115 4.47 3.32 21.08
CA ASN A 115 4.32 3.81 22.45
C ASN A 115 3.17 3.14 23.21
N LYS A 116 2.06 2.81 22.53
CA LYS A 116 0.93 2.06 23.13
C LYS A 116 1.28 0.60 23.43
N LEU A 117 2.21 0.02 22.68
CA LEU A 117 2.65 -1.37 22.79
C LEU A 117 3.84 -1.57 23.74
N ARG A 118 4.25 -0.54 24.49
CA ARG A 118 5.38 -0.68 25.44
C ARG A 118 5.02 -1.63 26.60
N PRO A 119 5.95 -2.51 27.03
CA PRO A 119 7.25 -2.77 26.42
C PRO A 119 7.13 -3.62 25.14
N PHE A 120 7.93 -3.30 24.12
CA PHE A 120 8.01 -4.05 22.88
C PHE A 120 9.46 -4.41 22.50
N GLN A 121 9.59 -5.41 21.65
CA GLN A 121 10.84 -5.84 21.02
C GLN A 121 10.67 -5.91 19.51
N LEU A 122 11.71 -5.50 18.76
CA LEU A 122 11.82 -5.74 17.32
C LEU A 122 12.87 -6.82 17.11
N GLU A 123 12.40 -7.97 16.65
CA GLU A 123 13.19 -9.18 16.45
C GLU A 123 13.56 -9.34 14.97
N CYS A 124 14.70 -9.95 14.68
CA CYS A 124 15.02 -10.39 13.33
C CYS A 124 13.98 -11.39 12.84
N ASP A 125 13.39 -11.18 11.66
CA ASP A 125 12.35 -12.08 11.16
C ASP A 125 12.85 -13.53 10.97
N ALA A 126 14.10 -13.71 10.57
CA ALA A 126 14.67 -15.02 10.28
C ALA A 126 14.99 -15.87 11.52
N CYS A 127 15.51 -15.28 12.60
CA CYS A 127 16.03 -16.03 13.76
C CYS A 127 15.49 -15.56 15.12
N LYS A 128 14.60 -14.57 15.12
CA LYS A 128 13.96 -13.98 16.30
C LYS A 128 14.94 -13.37 17.31
N THR A 129 16.20 -13.14 16.93
CA THR A 129 17.14 -12.38 17.75
C THR A 129 16.62 -10.95 17.92
N VAL A 130 16.51 -10.48 19.17
CA VAL A 130 16.10 -9.09 19.48
C VAL A 130 17.16 -8.12 18.93
N ILE A 131 16.72 -7.24 18.03
CA ILE A 131 17.56 -6.21 17.40
C ILE A 131 17.39 -4.86 18.11
N LEU A 132 16.16 -4.49 18.44
CA LEU A 132 15.82 -3.29 19.22
C LEU A 132 14.86 -3.66 20.35
N SER A 133 15.03 -3.04 21.51
CA SER A 133 14.11 -3.14 22.64
C SER A 133 13.65 -1.75 23.07
N SER A 134 12.37 -1.63 23.41
CA SER A 134 11.83 -0.37 23.95
C SER A 134 12.47 0.07 25.27
N GLU A 135 13.13 -0.85 25.98
CA GLU A 135 13.90 -0.58 27.21
C GLU A 135 15.21 0.16 26.90
N ASP A 136 15.94 -0.27 25.87
CA ASP A 136 17.18 0.37 25.41
C ASP A 136 16.90 1.71 24.68
N PHE A 137 15.72 1.82 24.09
CA PHE A 137 15.28 2.96 23.28
C PHE A 137 14.00 3.61 23.84
N PRO A 138 14.07 4.36 24.94
CA PRO A 138 12.94 5.07 25.52
C PRO A 138 12.41 6.21 24.64
N ARG A 139 13.22 6.74 23.70
CA ARG A 139 12.81 7.84 22.81
C ARG A 139 12.47 7.33 21.42
N LEU A 140 11.27 7.69 20.95
CA LEU A 140 10.80 7.43 19.59
C LEU A 140 10.44 8.75 18.94
N SER A 141 10.94 8.98 17.73
CA SER A 141 10.68 10.18 16.94
C SER A 141 10.33 9.77 15.52
N ASP A 142 9.25 10.30 14.96
CA ASP A 142 8.93 10.04 13.55
C ASP A 142 9.92 10.79 12.67
N MET A 143 10.37 10.13 11.60
CA MET A 143 11.13 10.80 10.56
C MET A 143 10.21 11.79 9.83
N PRO A 144 10.66 13.04 9.61
CA PRO A 144 9.99 13.88 8.64
C PRO A 144 10.06 13.25 7.24
N SER A 145 9.08 13.62 6.40
CA SER A 145 8.92 13.23 5.00
C SER A 145 10.24 13.20 4.22
N GLU A 146 10.52 12.21 3.37
CA GLU A 146 11.87 12.06 2.76
C GLU A 146 12.40 13.34 2.04
N HIS A 147 11.51 14.24 1.60
CA HIS A 147 11.82 15.52 0.96
C HIS A 147 12.15 16.67 1.93
N TRP A 148 12.12 16.44 3.24
CA TRP A 148 12.37 17.47 4.26
C TRP A 148 13.75 18.13 4.09
N ARG A 149 14.74 17.35 3.65
CA ARG A 149 16.12 17.80 3.47
C ARG A 149 16.23 18.85 2.36
N GLU A 150 15.44 18.71 1.29
CA GLU A 150 15.39 19.68 0.18
C GLU A 150 14.74 20.99 0.62
N LEU A 151 13.76 20.91 1.52
CA LEU A 151 13.07 22.08 2.07
C LEU A 151 13.95 22.89 3.05
N MET A 152 15.02 22.30 3.60
CA MET A 152 15.96 23.02 4.47
C MET A 152 16.71 24.13 3.75
N ASP A 153 16.96 23.99 2.44
CA ASP A 153 17.59 25.05 1.65
C ASP A 153 16.69 26.28 1.48
N TYR A 154 15.38 26.13 1.66
CA TYR A 154 14.39 27.16 1.42
C TYR A 154 13.82 27.77 2.70
N TRP A 155 14.01 27.14 3.86
CA TRP A 155 13.44 27.58 5.13
C TRP A 155 14.47 28.22 6.05
N HIS A 156 14.56 29.55 6.00
CA HIS A 156 15.41 30.33 6.90
C HIS A 156 14.62 31.47 7.53
N CYS A 157 14.53 31.52 8.87
CA CYS A 157 13.94 32.67 9.56
C CYS A 157 14.74 33.97 9.31
N HIS A 158 16.05 33.84 9.08
CA HIS A 158 16.93 34.89 8.62
C HIS A 158 17.91 34.33 7.59
N LYS A 159 18.10 35.04 6.47
CA LYS A 159 19.11 34.66 5.48
C LYS A 159 20.48 34.67 6.16
N PRO A 160 21.19 33.54 6.24
CA PRO A 160 22.50 33.48 6.89
C PRO A 160 23.49 34.44 6.24
N SER A 161 24.42 34.96 7.04
CA SER A 161 25.26 36.09 6.67
C SER A 161 26.26 35.73 5.56
N VAL A 162 26.67 36.69 4.74
CA VAL A 162 27.58 36.49 3.58
C VAL A 162 28.96 35.95 3.98
N LYS A 163 29.28 35.88 5.27
CA LYS A 163 30.52 35.23 5.75
C LYS A 163 30.41 33.71 5.87
N ASP A 164 29.19 33.18 5.79
CA ASP A 164 28.85 31.76 5.85
C ASP A 164 28.42 31.22 4.47
N THR A 165 28.64 31.98 3.39
CA THR A 165 28.27 31.54 2.04
C THR A 165 29.25 30.49 1.53
N PRO A 166 28.75 29.33 1.09
CA PRO A 166 29.49 28.48 0.17
C PRO A 166 29.86 29.30 -1.07
N SER A 167 30.94 28.94 -1.77
CA SER A 167 31.28 29.52 -3.08
C SER A 167 30.03 29.63 -3.96
N GLU A 168 29.88 30.75 -4.70
CA GLU A 168 28.70 31.02 -5.55
C GLU A 168 28.20 29.75 -6.27
N GLY A 169 26.98 29.32 -5.94
CA GLY A 169 26.32 28.17 -6.55
C GLY A 169 26.24 26.90 -5.69
N ALA A 170 26.84 26.84 -4.51
CA ALA A 170 26.68 25.68 -3.62
C ALA A 170 25.43 25.81 -2.71
N LEU A 171 24.62 24.74 -2.66
CA LEU A 171 23.42 24.62 -1.83
C LEU A 171 23.78 24.58 -0.34
N TYR A 172 22.93 25.12 0.52
CA TYR A 172 23.19 25.17 1.96
C TYR A 172 23.31 23.76 2.58
N SER A 173 22.46 22.85 2.12
CA SER A 173 22.45 21.41 2.41
C SER A 173 23.78 20.71 2.12
N SER A 174 24.60 21.25 1.21
CA SER A 174 25.91 20.68 0.87
C SER A 174 27.03 21.10 1.83
N THR A 175 26.84 22.16 2.61
CA THR A 175 27.90 22.78 3.42
C THR A 175 27.78 22.45 4.90
N TYR A 176 26.57 22.18 5.37
CA TYR A 176 26.31 21.74 6.74
C TYR A 176 25.74 20.33 6.70
N ASN A 177 26.37 19.41 7.43
CA ASN A 177 25.91 18.03 7.57
C ASN A 177 24.64 17.99 8.44
N HIS A 178 23.51 18.39 7.84
CA HIS A 178 22.21 18.52 8.48
C HIS A 178 21.49 17.17 8.62
N SER A 179 22.16 16.03 8.51
CA SER A 179 21.49 14.73 8.67
C SER A 179 20.79 14.64 10.02
N LEU A 180 19.49 14.29 10.01
CA LEU A 180 18.75 14.00 11.23
C LEU A 180 19.39 12.78 11.88
N ARG A 181 20.11 13.03 12.98
CA ARG A 181 20.80 12.01 13.74
C ARG A 181 20.07 11.77 15.05
N PRO A 182 19.67 10.51 15.34
CA PRO A 182 19.13 10.18 16.65
C PRO A 182 20.21 10.29 17.72
N THR A 183 19.77 10.39 18.97
CA THR A 183 20.63 10.12 20.13
C THR A 183 20.85 8.61 20.32
N ALA A 184 21.83 8.23 21.15
CA ALA A 184 22.20 6.81 21.36
C ALA A 184 21.07 5.92 21.91
N THR A 185 20.00 6.50 22.44
CA THR A 185 18.85 5.80 23.04
C THR A 185 17.53 6.19 22.36
N GLU A 186 17.62 6.60 21.10
CA GLU A 186 16.50 7.05 20.28
C GLU A 186 16.41 6.26 18.98
N ILE A 187 15.17 5.97 18.58
CA ILE A 187 14.85 5.42 17.26
C ILE A 187 14.15 6.51 16.46
N LEU A 188 14.65 6.81 15.26
CA LEU A 188 13.87 7.55 14.27
C LEU A 188 13.04 6.55 13.45
N ILE A 189 11.76 6.83 13.28
CA ILE A 189 10.79 5.93 12.67
C ILE A 189 10.41 6.47 11.30
N GLY A 190 10.90 5.83 10.25
CA GLY A 190 10.41 6.03 8.89
C GLY A 190 9.17 5.17 8.61
N LYS A 191 8.57 5.36 7.43
CA LYS A 191 7.38 4.57 7.04
C LYS A 191 7.68 3.08 6.93
N ALA A 192 8.77 2.72 6.27
CA ALA A 192 9.17 1.34 6.04
C ALA A 192 10.50 0.94 6.70
N TYR A 193 11.08 1.81 7.52
CA TYR A 193 12.36 1.56 8.18
C TYR A 193 12.46 2.20 9.56
N PHE A 194 13.47 1.78 10.33
CA PHE A 194 13.94 2.44 11.54
C PHE A 194 15.38 2.93 11.33
N LEU A 195 15.71 4.09 11.88
CA LEU A 195 17.07 4.64 11.90
C LEU A 195 17.59 4.75 13.32
N VAL A 196 18.82 4.30 13.51
CA VAL A 196 19.53 4.25 14.79
C VAL A 196 21.02 4.49 14.58
N LEU A 197 21.72 4.87 15.65
CA LEU A 197 23.17 4.97 15.64
C LEU A 197 23.82 3.57 15.66
N PRO A 198 24.93 3.36 14.93
CA PRO A 198 25.68 2.11 14.96
C PRO A 198 26.08 1.65 16.36
N GLU A 199 26.48 2.60 17.22
CA GLU A 199 26.96 2.32 18.58
C GLU A 199 25.83 1.85 19.51
N SER A 200 24.58 2.12 19.14
CA SER A 200 23.39 1.71 19.91
C SER A 200 23.03 0.25 19.74
N ILE A 201 23.59 -0.46 18.73
CA ILE A 201 23.24 -1.86 18.45
C ILE A 201 24.48 -2.70 18.20
N ASN A 202 24.72 -3.70 19.06
CA ASN A 202 25.82 -4.66 18.93
C ASN A 202 25.40 -6.02 18.31
N LYS A 203 24.16 -6.10 17.81
CA LYS A 203 23.53 -7.32 17.26
C LYS A 203 23.57 -7.38 15.73
N CYS A 204 24.23 -6.43 15.09
CA CYS A 204 24.37 -6.36 13.64
C CYS A 204 25.85 -6.49 13.20
N THR A 205 26.06 -6.95 11.97
CA THR A 205 27.36 -6.95 11.28
C THR A 205 27.21 -6.27 9.93
N ILE A 206 28.30 -5.70 9.41
CA ILE A 206 28.30 -4.96 8.14
C ILE A 206 29.07 -5.75 7.08
N SER A 207 28.54 -5.79 5.87
CA SER A 207 29.20 -6.36 4.68
C SER A 207 29.00 -5.41 3.49
N GLY A 208 29.96 -4.52 3.23
CA GLY A 208 29.78 -3.42 2.29
C GLY A 208 28.81 -2.39 2.88
N THR A 209 27.71 -2.09 2.17
CA THR A 209 26.61 -1.27 2.69
C THR A 209 25.51 -2.10 3.36
N ASN A 210 25.55 -3.43 3.27
CA ASN A 210 24.50 -4.29 3.80
C ASN A 210 24.65 -4.50 5.30
N LEU A 211 23.59 -4.23 6.05
CA LEU A 211 23.48 -4.50 7.47
C LEU A 211 22.84 -5.88 7.69
N LYS A 212 23.51 -6.76 8.44
CA LYS A 212 23.10 -8.15 8.64
C LYS A 212 22.92 -8.48 10.12
N CYS A 213 22.04 -9.43 10.42
CA CYS A 213 21.87 -9.97 11.77
C CYS A 213 23.13 -10.74 12.18
N LYS A 214 23.68 -10.45 13.35
CA LYS A 214 24.84 -11.19 13.89
C LYS A 214 24.50 -12.64 14.26
N GLY A 215 23.22 -12.93 14.57
CA GLY A 215 22.76 -14.25 14.99
C GLY A 215 22.66 -15.27 13.85
N CYS A 216 22.14 -14.86 12.68
CA CYS A 216 21.90 -15.78 11.55
C CYS A 216 22.48 -15.29 10.20
N GLY A 217 22.99 -14.07 10.13
CA GLY A 217 23.54 -13.50 8.89
C GLY A 217 22.50 -12.98 7.89
N SER A 218 21.20 -13.05 8.18
CA SER A 218 20.16 -12.49 7.31
C SER A 218 20.32 -10.98 7.16
N GLN A 219 19.98 -10.43 6.00
CA GLN A 219 19.97 -8.98 5.80
C GLN A 219 18.86 -8.34 6.64
N LEU A 220 19.20 -7.29 7.37
CA LEU A 220 18.25 -6.48 8.15
C LEU A 220 18.03 -5.11 7.51
N GLY A 221 18.99 -4.63 6.74
CA GLY A 221 18.91 -3.30 6.14
C GLY A 221 20.21 -2.85 5.51
N GLU A 222 20.49 -1.55 5.60
CA GLU A 222 21.63 -0.90 4.99
C GLU A 222 22.26 0.16 5.90
N VAL A 223 23.52 0.47 5.64
CA VAL A 223 24.23 1.60 6.24
C VAL A 223 24.03 2.81 5.32
N THR A 224 23.46 3.89 5.88
CA THR A 224 23.22 5.12 5.12
C THR A 224 24.52 5.89 4.86
N SER A 225 24.48 6.86 3.94
CA SER A 225 25.60 7.78 3.68
C SER A 225 26.06 8.54 4.94
N ASP A 226 25.14 8.76 5.88
CA ASP A 226 25.38 9.50 7.13
C ASP A 226 25.88 8.59 8.27
N ASN A 227 26.27 7.35 7.91
CA ASN A 227 26.70 6.28 8.80
C ASN A 227 25.66 5.92 9.87
N LEU A 228 24.38 5.90 9.50
CA LEU A 228 23.30 5.38 10.35
C LEU A 228 22.94 3.96 9.93
N TYR A 229 22.41 3.19 10.87
CA TYR A 229 21.83 1.88 10.58
C TYR A 229 20.36 2.07 10.20
N LYS A 230 20.02 1.82 8.93
CA LYS A 230 18.65 1.81 8.41
C LYS A 230 18.16 0.36 8.39
N LEU A 231 17.31 0.01 9.35
CA LEU A 231 16.71 -1.32 9.49
C LEU A 231 15.37 -1.34 8.76
N HIS A 232 15.18 -2.25 7.81
CA HIS A 232 13.90 -2.37 7.11
C HIS A 232 12.85 -3.04 8.01
N LYS A 233 11.64 -2.46 8.08
CA LYS A 233 10.56 -3.03 8.89
C LYS A 233 10.19 -4.44 8.44
N TRP A 234 10.17 -4.70 7.13
CA TRP A 234 9.85 -6.01 6.55
C TRP A 234 10.89 -7.10 6.83
N ARG A 235 12.06 -6.76 7.42
CA ARG A 235 13.06 -7.72 7.93
C ARG A 235 12.95 -7.98 9.42
N LEU A 236 11.97 -7.37 10.09
CA LEU A 236 11.77 -7.43 11.52
C LEU A 236 10.40 -8.01 11.85
N VAL A 237 10.23 -8.42 13.10
CA VAL A 237 8.94 -8.78 13.71
C VAL A 237 8.79 -7.99 14.99
N LEU A 238 7.65 -7.34 15.16
CA LEU A 238 7.30 -6.66 16.40
C LEU A 238 6.70 -7.68 17.37
N ARG A 239 7.22 -7.72 18.60
CA ARG A 239 6.68 -8.50 19.71
C ARG A 239 6.28 -7.58 20.85
N ASP A 240 5.04 -7.69 21.31
CA ASP A 240 4.57 -7.01 22.52
C ASP A 240 4.84 -7.82 23.80
N ASP A 241 4.52 -7.23 24.96
CA ASP A 241 4.68 -7.84 26.28
C ASP A 241 3.80 -9.09 26.51
N ARG A 242 2.69 -9.20 25.76
CA ARG A 242 1.79 -10.36 25.77
C ARG A 242 2.30 -11.50 24.88
N GLY A 243 3.37 -11.28 24.13
CA GLY A 243 3.94 -12.23 23.19
C GLY A 243 3.27 -12.24 21.83
N THR A 244 2.34 -11.31 21.57
CA THR A 244 1.72 -11.11 20.25
C THR A 244 2.79 -10.71 19.25
N CYS A 245 2.83 -11.37 18.10
CA CYS A 245 3.73 -11.03 17.01
C CYS A 245 2.99 -10.29 15.90
N ASP A 246 3.62 -9.27 15.38
CA ASP A 246 3.15 -8.54 14.20
C ASP A 246 4.29 -8.42 13.18
N THR A 247 3.96 -8.48 11.88
CA THR A 247 4.93 -8.49 10.77
C THR A 247 4.68 -7.31 9.83
N PHE A 248 5.67 -6.93 9.04
CA PHE A 248 5.52 -5.88 8.02
C PHE A 248 5.74 -6.49 6.64
N SER A 249 4.78 -6.36 5.72
CA SER A 249 4.91 -6.93 4.38
C SER A 249 5.96 -6.19 3.57
N ALA A 250 6.84 -6.87 2.83
CA ALA A 250 7.79 -6.18 1.96
C ALA A 250 7.08 -5.45 0.80
N MET A 251 5.87 -5.87 0.43
CA MET A 251 5.01 -5.10 -0.48
C MET A 251 4.59 -3.76 0.10
N ASP A 252 4.35 -3.67 1.42
CA ASP A 252 3.95 -2.43 2.08
C ASP A 252 5.08 -1.39 2.08
N ASP A 253 6.34 -1.81 1.90
CA ASP A 253 7.49 -0.90 1.66
C ASP A 253 7.25 -0.08 0.37
N VAL A 254 6.94 -0.78 -0.74
CA VAL A 254 6.67 -0.16 -2.04
C VAL A 254 5.39 0.68 -2.01
N LEU A 255 4.31 0.14 -1.43
CA LEU A 255 3.04 0.86 -1.35
C LEU A 255 3.11 2.08 -0.42
N GLY A 256 3.90 2.00 0.64
CA GLY A 256 4.15 3.12 1.55
C GLY A 256 4.73 4.32 0.81
N SER A 257 5.75 4.10 -0.04
CA SER A 257 6.34 5.17 -0.86
C SER A 257 5.33 5.80 -1.84
N LEU A 258 4.43 5.00 -2.43
CA LEU A 258 3.38 5.52 -3.32
C LEU A 258 2.39 6.42 -2.56
N VAL A 259 2.01 6.02 -1.36
CA VAL A 259 1.12 6.78 -0.47
C VAL A 259 1.79 8.06 -0.02
N GLU A 260 3.07 8.01 0.35
CA GLU A 260 3.88 9.16 0.75
C GLU A 260 3.99 10.19 -0.39
N TYR A 261 4.37 9.74 -1.59
CA TYR A 261 4.45 10.58 -2.78
C TYR A 261 3.12 11.27 -3.10
N ALA A 262 2.01 10.56 -2.92
CA ALA A 262 0.68 11.11 -3.14
C ALA A 262 0.23 12.11 -2.06
N ARG A 263 0.68 11.95 -0.81
CA ARG A 263 0.42 12.90 0.29
C ARG A 263 1.23 14.17 0.13
N GLU A 264 2.52 14.02 -0.11
CA GLU A 264 3.48 15.11 0.04
C GLU A 264 3.63 15.93 -1.23
N GLN A 265 3.59 15.28 -2.38
CA GLN A 265 3.79 15.92 -3.67
C GLN A 265 2.52 15.97 -4.53
N SER A 266 1.40 15.48 -4.00
CA SER A 266 0.16 15.26 -4.78
C SER A 266 0.40 14.39 -6.05
N GLY A 267 1.50 13.64 -6.07
CA GLY A 267 1.91 12.82 -7.19
C GLY A 267 1.23 11.45 -7.15
N ARG A 268 0.82 10.92 -8.31
CA ARG A 268 0.05 9.65 -8.34
C ARG A 268 0.72 8.55 -9.14
N TYR A 269 1.85 8.85 -9.77
CA TYR A 269 2.58 7.94 -10.64
C TYR A 269 3.96 7.69 -10.08
N LEU A 270 4.23 6.46 -9.68
CA LEU A 270 5.51 6.04 -9.13
C LEU A 270 6.10 4.94 -9.99
N LEU A 271 7.28 5.20 -10.56
CA LEU A 271 8.04 4.19 -11.25
C LEU A 271 8.91 3.44 -10.24
N VAL A 272 8.63 2.16 -10.06
CA VAL A 272 9.36 1.28 -9.14
C VAL A 272 10.36 0.48 -9.94
N LYS A 273 11.65 0.61 -9.62
CA LYS A 273 12.75 -0.14 -10.23
C LYS A 273 13.30 -1.18 -9.26
N CYS A 274 13.59 -2.36 -9.78
CA CYS A 274 14.30 -3.40 -9.01
C CYS A 274 15.80 -3.11 -9.01
N LYS A 275 16.40 -2.99 -7.82
CA LYS A 275 17.85 -2.81 -7.67
C LYS A 275 18.60 -3.96 -8.34
N GLY A 276 19.65 -3.63 -9.08
CA GLY A 276 20.49 -4.63 -9.78
C GLY A 276 19.84 -5.29 -11.00
N SER A 277 18.66 -4.85 -11.43
CA SER A 277 17.91 -5.40 -12.56
C SER A 277 17.41 -4.29 -13.48
N THR A 278 17.01 -4.65 -14.71
CA THR A 278 16.30 -3.75 -15.64
C THR A 278 14.79 -3.78 -15.44
N ALA A 279 14.29 -4.63 -14.54
CA ALA A 279 12.87 -4.76 -14.25
C ALA A 279 12.33 -3.48 -13.58
N GLN A 280 11.20 -3.00 -14.11
CA GLN A 280 10.49 -1.84 -13.59
C GLN A 280 8.99 -1.94 -13.84
N GLN A 281 8.20 -1.31 -12.96
CA GLN A 281 6.76 -1.15 -13.13
C GLN A 281 6.32 0.25 -12.76
N LEU A 282 5.40 0.80 -13.55
CA LEU A 282 4.76 2.07 -13.24
C LEU A 282 3.46 1.80 -12.49
N LEU A 283 3.40 2.30 -11.27
CA LEU A 283 2.22 2.28 -10.41
C LEU A 283 1.49 3.61 -10.53
N TRP A 284 0.18 3.55 -10.74
CA TRP A 284 -0.72 4.69 -10.73
C TRP A 284 -1.74 4.53 -9.60
N LEU A 285 -1.65 5.40 -8.60
CA LEU A 285 -2.66 5.49 -7.55
C LEU A 285 -3.91 6.19 -8.07
N PHE A 286 -4.86 5.39 -8.54
CA PHE A 286 -6.07 5.89 -9.20
C PHE A 286 -7.08 6.43 -8.19
N ASN A 287 -7.34 5.68 -7.12
CA ASN A 287 -8.27 6.10 -6.07
C ASN A 287 -7.89 5.53 -4.70
N THR A 288 -8.32 6.19 -3.63
CA THR A 288 -8.11 5.78 -2.24
C THR A 288 -9.44 5.79 -1.49
N HIS A 289 -9.46 5.29 -0.25
CA HIS A 289 -10.66 5.28 0.59
C HIS A 289 -11.85 4.54 -0.04
N LEU A 290 -11.58 3.47 -0.76
CA LEU A 290 -12.61 2.61 -1.33
C LEU A 290 -13.06 1.55 -0.32
N GLY A 291 -14.34 1.20 -0.38
CA GLY A 291 -14.80 -0.09 0.14
C GLY A 291 -14.92 -1.06 -1.02
N VAL A 292 -14.33 -2.26 -0.93
CA VAL A 292 -14.53 -3.30 -1.94
C VAL A 292 -14.84 -4.65 -1.31
N THR A 293 -15.71 -5.42 -1.96
CA THR A 293 -15.90 -6.85 -1.69
C THR A 293 -15.23 -7.62 -2.83
N LEU A 294 -14.27 -8.47 -2.47
CA LEU A 294 -13.53 -9.32 -3.40
C LEU A 294 -14.30 -10.62 -3.71
N PRO A 295 -13.98 -11.31 -4.82
CA PRO A 295 -14.63 -12.57 -5.19
C PRO A 295 -14.48 -13.73 -4.20
N ASP A 296 -13.51 -13.66 -3.30
CA ASP A 296 -13.33 -14.62 -2.20
C ASP A 296 -14.14 -14.26 -0.93
N GLY A 297 -14.97 -13.21 -0.99
CA GLY A 297 -15.82 -12.74 0.10
C GLY A 297 -15.13 -11.78 1.07
N ARG A 298 -13.82 -11.53 0.93
CA ARG A 298 -13.12 -10.54 1.78
C ARG A 298 -13.61 -9.14 1.47
N ILE A 299 -13.82 -8.34 2.52
CA ILE A 299 -14.16 -6.92 2.41
C ILE A 299 -12.94 -6.11 2.80
N LEU A 300 -12.46 -5.29 1.87
CA LEU A 300 -11.41 -4.31 2.14
C LEU A 300 -12.06 -2.95 2.40
N THR A 301 -11.95 -2.48 3.63
CA THR A 301 -12.24 -1.09 4.01
C THR A 301 -11.00 -0.23 3.84
N ASN A 302 -11.16 1.02 3.39
CA ASN A 302 -10.07 1.93 3.06
C ASN A 302 -9.06 1.36 2.03
N ALA A 303 -9.58 0.67 1.01
CA ALA A 303 -8.77 0.14 -0.06
C ALA A 303 -8.31 1.24 -1.03
N MET A 304 -7.19 0.98 -1.69
CA MET A 304 -6.64 1.75 -2.78
C MET A 304 -6.84 0.99 -4.10
N LYS A 305 -7.25 1.71 -5.13
CA LYS A 305 -7.25 1.22 -6.51
C LYS A 305 -5.96 1.66 -7.18
N ILE A 306 -5.11 0.70 -7.50
CA ILE A 306 -3.81 0.92 -8.12
C ILE A 306 -3.83 0.30 -9.51
N LEU A 307 -3.39 1.07 -10.50
CA LEU A 307 -3.21 0.62 -11.88
C LEU A 307 -1.73 0.40 -12.12
N VAL A 308 -1.36 -0.75 -12.68
CA VAL A 308 0.04 -1.14 -12.83
C VAL A 308 0.32 -1.48 -14.29
N THR A 309 1.44 -1.01 -14.80
CA THR A 309 1.89 -1.37 -16.15
C THR A 309 3.40 -1.50 -16.24
N ALA A 310 3.84 -2.40 -17.12
CA ALA A 310 5.22 -2.51 -17.58
C ALA A 310 5.35 -2.11 -19.07
N ASP A 311 4.27 -1.61 -19.68
CA ASP A 311 4.27 -1.18 -21.08
C ASP A 311 5.09 0.10 -21.25
N GLU A 312 6.17 0.03 -22.04
CA GLU A 312 7.09 1.16 -22.21
C GLU A 312 6.40 2.42 -22.75
N GLN A 313 5.41 2.25 -23.63
CA GLN A 313 4.71 3.39 -24.24
C GLN A 313 3.82 4.09 -23.22
N ALA A 314 3.14 3.35 -22.35
CA ALA A 314 2.40 3.88 -21.22
C ALA A 314 3.32 4.61 -20.24
N VAL A 315 4.50 4.05 -19.94
CA VAL A 315 5.50 4.72 -19.09
C VAL A 315 5.99 6.04 -19.69
N ARG A 316 6.36 6.04 -20.98
CA ARG A 316 6.77 7.26 -21.69
C ARG A 316 5.66 8.31 -21.67
N THR A 317 4.43 7.90 -21.96
CA THR A 317 3.26 8.79 -21.96
C THR A 317 3.03 9.41 -20.59
N ALA A 318 3.12 8.62 -19.52
CA ALA A 318 2.94 9.10 -18.15
C ALA A 318 4.03 10.13 -17.79
N ARG A 319 5.30 9.86 -18.11
CA ARG A 319 6.41 10.82 -17.87
C ARG A 319 6.24 12.14 -18.59
N THR A 320 5.60 12.16 -19.76
CA THR A 320 5.35 13.41 -20.50
C THR A 320 4.15 14.18 -19.97
N LYS A 321 3.12 13.49 -19.44
CA LYS A 321 1.83 14.11 -19.09
C LYS A 321 1.64 14.36 -17.60
N HIS A 322 2.39 13.69 -16.74
CA HIS A 322 2.19 13.67 -15.31
C HIS A 322 3.52 13.79 -14.56
N ASN A 323 3.45 14.22 -13.31
CA ASN A 323 4.61 14.13 -12.41
C ASN A 323 4.81 12.67 -12.02
N VAL A 324 5.88 12.06 -12.53
CA VAL A 324 6.26 10.67 -12.24
C VAL A 324 7.52 10.70 -11.39
N ASP A 325 7.41 10.17 -10.19
CA ASP A 325 8.58 9.97 -9.32
C ASP A 325 9.14 8.55 -9.51
N GLU A 326 10.36 8.34 -9.05
CA GLU A 326 11.11 7.10 -9.25
C GLU A 326 11.77 6.64 -7.97
N ILE A 327 11.51 5.39 -7.60
CA ILE A 327 12.21 4.73 -6.49
C ILE A 327 12.91 3.48 -6.98
N THR A 328 14.04 3.18 -6.35
CA THR A 328 14.73 1.91 -6.50
C THR A 328 14.60 1.11 -5.21
N VAL A 329 14.05 -0.10 -5.30
CA VAL A 329 13.81 -0.96 -4.15
C VAL A 329 14.60 -2.26 -4.28
N GLU A 330 14.84 -2.93 -3.16
CA GLU A 330 15.47 -4.25 -3.13
C GLU A 330 14.63 -5.30 -3.88
N GLU A 331 15.29 -6.37 -4.33
CA GLU A 331 14.67 -7.42 -5.15
C GLU A 331 13.45 -8.08 -4.47
N GLU A 332 13.52 -8.30 -3.15
CA GLU A 332 12.45 -8.97 -2.40
C GLU A 332 11.16 -8.12 -2.29
N PRO A 333 11.19 -6.86 -1.81
CA PRO A 333 10.05 -5.94 -1.91
C PRO A 333 9.47 -5.82 -3.32
N TYR A 334 10.33 -5.70 -4.34
CA TYR A 334 9.90 -5.61 -5.74
C TYR A 334 9.11 -6.87 -6.15
N ASN A 335 9.72 -8.04 -6.01
CA ASN A 335 9.13 -9.30 -6.44
C ASN A 335 7.85 -9.62 -5.67
N GLN A 336 7.84 -9.39 -4.35
CA GLN A 336 6.64 -9.60 -3.54
C GLN A 336 5.51 -8.66 -3.94
N CYS A 337 5.81 -7.38 -4.21
CA CYS A 337 4.82 -6.42 -4.69
C CYS A 337 4.22 -6.87 -6.04
N VAL A 338 5.06 -7.19 -7.02
CA VAL A 338 4.62 -7.66 -8.35
C VAL A 338 3.77 -8.92 -8.25
N HIS A 339 4.24 -9.93 -7.51
CA HIS A 339 3.53 -11.20 -7.33
C HIS A 339 2.18 -11.01 -6.64
N SER A 340 2.17 -10.34 -5.50
CA SER A 340 0.96 -10.14 -4.70
C SER A 340 -0.08 -9.27 -5.41
N LEU A 341 0.36 -8.32 -6.25
CA LEU A 341 -0.52 -7.56 -7.12
C LEU A 341 -1.11 -8.47 -8.21
N ALA A 342 -0.30 -9.29 -8.87
CA ALA A 342 -0.75 -10.22 -9.91
C ALA A 342 -1.78 -11.23 -9.38
N GLU A 343 -1.57 -11.81 -8.20
CA GLU A 343 -2.52 -12.70 -7.54
C GLU A 343 -3.87 -12.01 -7.27
N ARG A 344 -3.84 -10.82 -6.66
CA ARG A 344 -5.06 -10.06 -6.38
C ARG A 344 -5.81 -9.67 -7.65
N ASN A 345 -5.11 -9.36 -8.73
CA ASN A 345 -5.73 -9.10 -10.03
C ASN A 345 -6.41 -10.35 -10.59
N GLY A 346 -5.79 -11.53 -10.46
CA GLY A 346 -6.35 -12.80 -10.93
C GLY A 346 -7.68 -13.20 -10.25
N LEU A 347 -7.91 -12.72 -9.01
CA LEU A 347 -9.16 -12.92 -8.30
C LEU A 347 -10.33 -12.21 -8.99
N LEU A 348 -10.11 -10.99 -9.50
CA LEU A 348 -11.16 -10.15 -10.08
C LEU A 348 -11.88 -10.84 -11.25
N PRO A 349 -13.15 -10.48 -11.53
CA PRO A 349 -13.78 -10.73 -12.82
C PRO A 349 -12.87 -10.26 -13.96
N SER A 350 -12.76 -11.05 -15.03
CA SER A 350 -11.86 -10.79 -16.16
C SER A 350 -12.12 -9.42 -16.79
N SER A 351 -13.38 -8.98 -16.81
CA SER A 351 -13.78 -7.65 -17.30
C SER A 351 -13.20 -6.48 -16.50
N LEU A 352 -12.77 -6.72 -15.25
CA LEU A 352 -12.20 -5.71 -14.35
C LEU A 352 -10.68 -5.80 -14.24
N GLN A 353 -10.05 -6.83 -14.81
CA GLN A 353 -8.61 -7.05 -14.63
C GLN A 353 -7.73 -6.05 -15.39
N ILE A 354 -8.23 -5.52 -16.51
CA ILE A 354 -7.45 -4.69 -17.43
C ILE A 354 -8.21 -3.42 -17.79
N PHE A 355 -7.51 -2.29 -17.78
CA PHE A 355 -7.96 -1.00 -18.28
C PHE A 355 -6.92 -0.46 -19.28
N GLY A 356 -7.14 -0.69 -20.59
CA GLY A 356 -6.15 -0.36 -21.61
C GLY A 356 -4.84 -1.15 -21.41
N ALA A 357 -3.72 -0.46 -21.24
CA ALA A 357 -2.41 -1.07 -20.94
C ALA A 357 -2.16 -1.32 -19.44
N TRP A 358 -3.16 -1.08 -18.59
CA TRP A 358 -3.03 -1.12 -17.13
C TRP A 358 -3.73 -2.33 -16.55
N ARG A 359 -3.07 -3.03 -15.62
CA ARG A 359 -3.71 -4.02 -14.77
C ARG A 359 -4.29 -3.34 -13.55
N VAL A 360 -5.50 -3.72 -13.16
CA VAL A 360 -6.24 -3.09 -12.06
C VAL A 360 -6.09 -3.91 -10.80
N HIS A 361 -5.75 -3.25 -9.69
CA HIS A 361 -5.53 -3.88 -8.40
C HIS A 361 -6.30 -3.12 -7.32
N TYR A 362 -6.83 -3.86 -6.36
CA TYR A 362 -7.35 -3.31 -5.11
C TYR A 362 -6.53 -3.85 -3.96
N VAL A 363 -5.98 -2.95 -3.17
CA VAL A 363 -5.10 -3.30 -2.05
C VAL A 363 -5.46 -2.47 -0.83
N LYS A 364 -5.29 -3.04 0.36
CA LYS A 364 -5.33 -2.29 1.61
C LYS A 364 -3.90 -2.17 2.10
N LEU A 365 -3.47 -0.97 2.49
CA LEU A 365 -2.17 -0.79 3.12
C LEU A 365 -2.26 -1.41 4.52
N PHE A 366 -1.30 -2.26 4.87
CA PHE A 366 -1.27 -2.98 6.15
C PHE A 366 -2.51 -3.87 6.35
N GLU A 367 -2.40 -5.13 5.94
CA GLU A 367 -3.39 -6.14 6.31
C GLU A 367 -3.33 -6.36 7.83
N SER A 368 -4.50 -6.36 8.48
CA SER A 368 -4.69 -6.55 9.93
C SER A 368 -4.72 -8.01 10.32
#